data_AF-A0A2D4MWB5-F1
#
_entry.id   AF-A0A2D4MWB5-F1
#
_cell.length_a   1.000
_cell.length_b   1.000
_cell.length_c   1.000
_cell.angle_alpha   90.00
_cell.angle_beta   90.00
_cell.angle_gamma   90.00
#
_symmetry.space_group_name_H-M   'P 1'
#
loop_
_entity.id
_entity.type
_entity.pdbx_description
1 polymer ?
#
loop_
_entity_poly.entity_id
_entity_poly.type
_entity_poly.pdbx_seq_one_letter_code
_entity_poly.pdbx_strand_id
1 'polypeptide(L)'
;MVDFPVRSLDLSKFCIGQKDEQQLPMYDLYAVINHYGGMIGGHYTAYARLPSDKNSQRSDVGWRLFDDSTVTTVDESQVVTRYAYVLFYRRRNSPVDRPPRGPPHP
;
A
#
# COMPACT_ATOMS: atom_id res chain seq x y z
N MET A 1 19.00 1.90 -2.49
CA MET A 1 17.56 2.02 -2.78
C MET A 1 17.05 0.62 -3.04
N VAL A 2 15.95 0.23 -2.40
CA VAL A 2 15.31 -1.07 -2.65
C VAL A 2 14.31 -0.88 -3.78
N ASP A 3 14.36 -1.73 -4.79
CA ASP A 3 13.31 -1.83 -5.78
C ASP A 3 12.21 -2.75 -5.24
N PHE A 4 10.95 -2.34 -5.37
CA PHE A 4 9.82 -3.09 -4.87
C PHE A 4 8.61 -2.96 -5.81
N PRO A 5 7.94 -4.07 -6.12
CA PRO A 5 6.84 -4.07 -7.08
C PRO A 5 5.58 -3.45 -6.46
N VAL A 6 5.05 -2.40 -7.07
CA VAL A 6 3.78 -1.79 -6.62
C VAL A 6 2.59 -2.75 -6.77
N ARG A 7 2.69 -3.69 -7.71
CA ARG A 7 1.64 -4.68 -8.01
C ARG A 7 2.23 -6.06 -8.23
N SER A 8 1.42 -7.08 -7.97
CA SER A 8 1.74 -8.49 -8.25
C SER A 8 3.02 -8.99 -7.56
N LEU A 9 3.27 -8.57 -6.31
CA LEU A 9 4.34 -9.17 -5.51
C LEU A 9 3.99 -10.63 -5.23
N ASP A 10 4.71 -11.55 -5.87
CA ASP A 10 4.56 -12.99 -5.69
C ASP A 10 5.50 -13.50 -4.59
N LEU A 11 4.92 -13.87 -3.44
CA LEU A 11 5.66 -14.45 -2.32
C LEU A 11 5.69 -15.98 -2.33
N SER A 12 5.14 -16.65 -3.36
CA SER A 12 4.98 -18.11 -3.41
C SER A 12 6.28 -18.88 -3.24
N LYS A 13 7.40 -18.27 -3.63
CA LYS A 13 8.74 -18.88 -3.51
C LYS A 13 9.23 -18.92 -2.07
N PHE A 14 8.69 -18.09 -1.19
CA PHE A 14 9.09 -17.95 0.20
C PHE A 14 8.10 -18.60 1.18
N CYS A 15 6.90 -18.97 0.72
CA CYS A 15 5.91 -19.67 1.53
C CYS A 15 6.20 -21.19 1.58
N ILE A 16 6.18 -21.75 2.79
CA ILE A 16 6.25 -23.20 3.04
C ILE A 16 4.82 -23.72 3.18
N GLY A 17 4.49 -24.84 2.51
CA GLY A 17 3.17 -25.48 2.59
C GLY A 17 2.57 -25.80 1.22
N GLN A 18 1.35 -26.35 1.23
CA GLN A 18 0.62 -26.73 0.02
C GLN A 18 0.27 -25.46 -0.78
N LYS A 19 0.84 -25.36 -1.99
CA LYS A 19 0.56 -24.25 -2.90
C LYS A 19 -0.73 -24.54 -3.63
N ASP A 20 -1.82 -23.96 -3.13
CA ASP A 20 -3.05 -23.92 -3.89
C ASP A 20 -2.88 -22.89 -5.02
N GLU A 21 -2.85 -23.37 -6.26
CA GLU A 21 -2.72 -22.55 -7.47
C GLU A 21 -3.85 -21.51 -7.59
N GLN A 22 -4.98 -21.75 -6.93
CA GLN A 22 -6.13 -20.85 -6.91
C GLN A 22 -5.98 -19.72 -5.88
N GLN A 23 -5.01 -19.85 -4.96
CA GLN A 23 -4.80 -18.98 -3.79
C GLN A 23 -3.36 -18.48 -3.70
N LEU A 24 -2.71 -18.24 -4.84
CA LEU A 24 -1.33 -17.73 -4.86
C LEU A 24 -1.18 -16.51 -3.91
N PRO A 25 -0.15 -16.47 -3.05
CA PRO A 25 0.15 -15.36 -2.15
C PRO A 25 0.68 -14.16 -2.92
N MET A 26 -0.21 -13.56 -3.70
CA MET A 26 0.05 -12.39 -4.54
C MET A 26 -0.43 -11.14 -3.80
N TYR A 27 0.38 -10.08 -3.81
CA TYR A 27 0.11 -8.87 -3.05
C TYR A 27 0.24 -7.62 -3.91
N ASP A 28 -0.49 -6.58 -3.54
CA ASP A 28 -0.31 -5.23 -4.09
C ASP A 28 -0.02 -4.24 -2.98
N LEU A 29 0.92 -3.35 -3.25
CA LEU A 29 1.32 -2.29 -2.35
C LEU A 29 0.19 -1.28 -2.23
N TYR A 30 -0.24 -0.92 -1.03
CA TYR A 30 -1.29 0.09 -0.85
C TYR A 30 -0.86 1.28 0.02
N ALA A 31 0.26 1.15 0.74
CA ALA A 31 0.90 2.28 1.38
C ALA A 31 2.43 2.12 1.47
N VAL A 32 3.13 3.24 1.49
CA VAL A 32 4.57 3.38 1.70
C VAL A 32 4.78 4.48 2.72
N ILE A 33 5.48 4.19 3.81
CA ILE A 33 5.98 5.22 4.72
C ILE A 33 7.38 5.59 4.25
N ASN A 34 7.59 6.87 3.96
CA ASN A 34 8.90 7.41 3.63
C ASN A 34 9.52 8.02 4.88
N HIS A 35 10.85 7.94 4.99
CA HIS A 35 11.62 8.65 5.99
C HIS A 35 12.71 9.49 5.32
N TYR A 36 12.67 10.80 5.56
CA TYR A 36 13.65 11.76 5.09
C TYR A 36 14.51 12.21 6.27
N GLY A 37 15.70 11.65 6.41
CA GLY A 37 16.59 12.02 7.50
C GLY A 37 17.58 10.92 7.86
N GLY A 38 18.26 11.11 8.99
CA GLY A 38 19.24 10.17 9.53
C GLY A 38 18.71 9.44 10.76
N MET A 39 19.56 8.65 11.41
CA MET A 39 19.20 7.89 12.62
C MET A 39 18.65 8.74 13.77
N ILE A 40 19.11 9.99 13.90
CA ILE A 40 18.83 10.84 15.07
C ILE A 40 17.60 11.74 14.84
N GLY A 41 17.10 11.81 13.60
CA GLY A 41 15.94 12.62 13.28
C GLY A 41 15.66 12.65 11.78
N GLY A 42 14.39 12.90 11.47
CA GLY A 42 13.91 13.01 10.12
C GLY A 42 12.42 13.27 10.07
N HIS A 43 11.92 13.35 8.84
CA HIS A 43 10.53 13.61 8.53
C HIS A 43 9.87 12.37 7.94
N TYR A 44 8.65 12.08 8.38
CA TYR A 44 7.88 10.94 7.89
C TYR A 44 6.71 11.43 7.04
N THR A 45 6.55 10.81 5.87
CA THR A 45 5.36 11.01 5.02
C THR A 45 4.82 9.66 4.60
N ALA A 46 3.60 9.62 4.10
CA ALA A 46 3.01 8.39 3.58
C ALA A 46 2.49 8.57 2.15
N TYR A 47 2.88 7.68 1.25
CA TYR A 47 2.06 7.41 0.07
C TYR A 47 1.00 6.39 0.47
N ALA A 48 -0.27 6.63 0.17
CA ALA A 48 -1.30 5.60 0.31
C ALA A 48 -2.37 5.71 -0.76
N ARG A 49 -2.96 4.57 -1.12
CA ARG A 49 -4.15 4.48 -1.95
C ARG A 49 -5.23 3.72 -1.23
N LEU A 50 -6.47 4.19 -1.33
CA LEU A 50 -7.61 3.43 -0.82
C LEU A 50 -8.00 2.37 -1.82
N PRO A 51 -7.97 1.09 -1.45
CA PRO A 51 -8.44 0.07 -2.36
C PRO A 51 -9.95 0.10 -2.54
N SER A 52 -10.46 -0.38 -3.65
CA SER A 52 -11.90 -0.40 -3.89
C SER A 52 -12.59 -1.48 -3.04
N ASP A 53 -13.86 -1.24 -2.72
CA ASP A 53 -14.71 -2.18 -1.97
C ASP A 53 -14.86 -3.53 -2.69
N LYS A 54 -14.74 -3.54 -4.02
CA LYS A 54 -15.01 -4.71 -4.87
C LYS A 54 -13.75 -5.41 -5.37
N ASN A 55 -12.63 -4.71 -5.39
CA ASN A 55 -11.42 -5.22 -6.02
C ASN A 55 -10.17 -4.62 -5.37
N SER A 56 -9.29 -5.50 -4.90
CA SER A 56 -8.02 -5.12 -4.31
C SER A 56 -7.00 -4.55 -5.30
N GLN A 57 -7.17 -4.83 -6.60
CA GLN A 57 -6.37 -4.29 -7.71
C GLN A 57 -6.71 -2.85 -8.06
N ARG A 58 -7.94 -2.43 -7.77
CA ARG A 58 -8.46 -1.13 -8.18
C ARG A 58 -8.53 -0.23 -6.96
N SER A 59 -8.25 1.04 -7.17
CA SER A 59 -8.40 2.08 -6.16
C SER A 59 -9.47 3.05 -6.63
N ASP A 60 -10.41 3.37 -5.74
CA ASP A 60 -11.45 4.37 -6.04
C ASP A 60 -10.90 5.81 -5.96
N VAL A 61 -9.79 6.00 -5.22
CA VAL A 61 -9.24 7.33 -4.89
C VAL A 61 -7.87 7.58 -5.54
N GLY A 62 -7.18 6.54 -6.03
CA GLY A 62 -5.80 6.65 -6.52
C GLY A 62 -4.79 6.89 -5.39
N TRP A 63 -3.52 7.14 -5.74
CA TRP A 63 -2.48 7.44 -4.77
C TRP A 63 -2.58 8.87 -4.24
N ARG A 64 -2.23 9.02 -2.97
CA ARG A 64 -2.09 10.30 -2.27
C ARG A 64 -0.78 10.33 -1.49
N LEU A 65 -0.15 11.49 -1.42
CA LEU A 65 0.92 11.80 -0.48
C LEU A 65 0.30 12.53 0.71
N PHE A 66 0.52 11.97 1.90
CA PHE A 66 0.16 12.54 3.19
C PHE A 66 1.45 13.07 3.83
N ASP A 67 1.51 14.39 3.97
CA ASP A 67 2.61 15.14 4.54
C ASP A 67 2.05 16.05 5.63
N ASP A 68 2.02 15.55 6.86
CA ASP A 68 1.36 16.14 8.03
C ASP A 68 -0.08 16.59 7.74
N SER A 69 -0.32 17.90 7.67
CA SER A 69 -1.64 18.49 7.41
C SER A 69 -1.99 18.56 5.93
N THR A 70 -1.07 18.19 5.04
CA THR A 70 -1.21 18.33 3.59
C THR A 70 -1.44 16.99 2.91
N VAL A 71 -2.45 16.93 2.05
CA VAL A 71 -2.76 15.75 1.23
C VAL A 71 -2.73 16.13 -0.24
N THR A 72 -1.90 15.46 -1.04
CA THR A 72 -1.78 15.73 -2.49
C THR A 72 -1.98 14.47 -3.32
N THR A 73 -2.54 14.63 -4.52
CA THR A 73 -2.64 13.56 -5.52
C THR A 73 -1.27 13.31 -6.14
N VAL A 74 -0.88 12.04 -6.26
CA VAL A 74 0.38 11.65 -6.90
C VAL A 74 0.18 10.48 -7.85
N ASP A 75 1.06 10.37 -8.84
CA ASP A 75 1.06 9.23 -9.77
C ASP A 75 1.71 7.99 -9.14
N GLU A 76 1.31 6.80 -9.60
CA GLU A 76 1.87 5.53 -9.13
C GLU A 76 3.39 5.45 -9.35
N SER A 77 3.91 6.06 -10.42
CA SER A 77 5.35 6.12 -10.71
C SER A 77 6.18 6.84 -9.63
N GLN A 78 5.56 7.68 -8.80
CA GLN A 78 6.25 8.43 -7.76
C GLN A 78 6.35 7.68 -6.42
N VAL A 79 5.68 6.54 -6.30
CA VAL A 79 5.56 5.78 -5.03
C VAL A 79 6.84 5.02 -4.70
N VAL A 80 7.59 4.57 -5.71
CA VAL A 80 8.85 3.86 -5.53
C VAL A 80 9.97 4.87 -5.34
N THR A 81 10.36 5.12 -4.08
CA THR A 81 11.37 6.11 -3.75
C THR A 81 12.52 5.51 -2.95
N ARG A 82 13.68 6.18 -3.00
CA ARG A 82 14.83 5.83 -2.15
C ARG A 82 14.58 6.03 -0.65
N TYR A 83 13.54 6.76 -0.29
CA TYR A 83 13.17 7.12 1.08
C TYR A 83 12.15 6.13 1.68
N ALA A 84 11.67 5.18 0.89
CA ALA A 84 10.76 4.14 1.36
C ALA A 84 11.37 3.38 2.53
N TYR A 85 10.66 3.36 3.65
CA TYR A 85 11.11 2.77 4.91
C TYR A 85 10.21 1.61 5.33
N VAL A 86 8.88 1.78 5.28
CA VAL A 86 7.92 0.72 5.59
C VAL A 86 6.96 0.53 4.41
N LEU A 87 6.80 -0.72 3.97
CA LEU A 87 5.94 -1.09 2.85
C LEU A 87 4.72 -1.87 3.35
N PHE A 88 3.53 -1.40 3.00
CA PHE A 88 2.28 -2.07 3.32
C PHE A 88 1.69 -2.73 2.09
N TYR A 89 1.71 -4.06 2.10
CA TYR A 89 1.15 -4.92 1.07
C TYR A 89 -0.15 -5.54 1.53
N ARG A 90 -1.08 -5.75 0.60
CA ARG A 90 -2.31 -6.49 0.85
C ARG A 90 -2.46 -7.61 -0.16
N ARG A 91 -2.86 -8.79 0.34
CA ARG A 91 -3.10 -9.97 -0.47
C ARG A 91 -4.27 -9.75 -1.43
N ARG A 92 -4.11 -10.19 -2.67
CA ARG A 92 -5.20 -10.23 -3.67
C ARG A 92 -6.29 -11.18 -3.20
N ASN A 93 -7.54 -10.87 -3.57
CA ASN A 93 -8.72 -11.67 -3.22
C ASN A 93 -8.98 -11.84 -1.71
N SER A 94 -8.29 -11.07 -0.84
CA SER A 94 -8.65 -10.97 0.57
C SER A 94 -9.81 -9.99 0.71
N PRO A 95 -10.93 -10.38 1.36
CA PRO A 95 -12.00 -9.46 1.71
C PRO A 95 -11.45 -8.28 2.52
N VAL A 96 -11.95 -7.07 2.25
CA VAL A 96 -11.74 -5.93 3.16
C VAL A 96 -13.00 -5.80 3.98
N ASP A 97 -12.93 -6.16 5.25
CA ASP A 97 -14.02 -5.89 6.17
C ASP A 97 -13.94 -4.41 6.54
N ARG A 98 -14.72 -3.58 5.85
CA ARG A 98 -14.80 -2.16 6.18
C ARG A 98 -15.88 -1.96 7.22
N PRO A 99 -15.59 -1.26 8.34
CA PRO A 99 -16.65 -0.85 9.24
C PRO A 99 -17.70 -0.02 8.45
N PRO A 100 -18.99 -0.14 8.79
CA PRO A 100 -20.04 0.64 8.16
C PRO A 100 -19.64 2.12 8.18
N ARG A 101 -19.81 2.81 7.04
CA ARG A 101 -19.64 4.27 7.03
C ARG A 101 -20.61 4.83 8.06
N GLY A 102 -20.09 5.51 9.08
CA GLY A 102 -20.93 6.21 10.05
C GLY A 102 -21.85 7.20 9.35
N PRO A 103 -22.95 7.61 9.99
CA PRO A 103 -23.82 8.64 9.42
C PRO A 103 -23.01 9.90 9.09
N PRO A 104 -23.36 10.64 8.03
CA PRO A 104 -22.72 11.91 7.73
C PRO A 104 -22.79 12.82 8.96
N HIS A 105 -21.67 13.44 9.31
CA HIS A 105 -21.65 14.47 10.35
C HIS A 105 -22.48 15.68 9.87
N PRO A 106 -23.24 16.34 10.77
CA PRO A 106 -24.09 17.47 10.44
C PRO A 106 -23.31 18.69 9.93
#